data_AF-A0AAU2HSP9-F1
#
_entry.id   AF-A0AAU2HSP9-F1
#
_cell.length_a   1.000
_cell.length_b   1.000
_cell.length_c   1.000
_cell.angle_alpha   90.00
_cell.angle_beta   90.00
_cell.angle_gamma   90.00
#
_symmetry.space_group_name_H-M   'P 1'
#
loop_
_entity.id
_entity.type
_entity.pdbx_description
1 polymer ?
#
loop_
_entity_poly.entity_id
_entity_poly.type
_entity_poly.pdbx_seq_one_letter_code
_entity_poly.pdbx_strand_id
1 'polypeptide(L)'
;MADPKHRGIDMAGFAHPRSLEVHGLLRRWVRDPATFGLASLPLALIAVPMALIGLGRTAARWQVRLADRHAFAHSPRPGKSPGFLRVIGHSFAVLIPAVVCFVATAMLLVGFYMGYLYFLRPDAISAIGHPFSADSLFDTSWGGPTLAGAWLAHSSVVFAAQIGGFPLIRGISVLQARLTQRMLNWRW
;
A
#
# COMPACT_ATOMS: atom_id res chain seq x y z
N MET A 1 -25.99 43.39 -47.59
CA MET A 1 -26.49 43.55 -46.21
C MET A 1 -25.98 42.33 -45.45
N ALA A 2 -24.89 42.52 -44.69
CA ALA A 2 -24.08 41.44 -44.12
C ALA A 2 -24.39 41.29 -42.62
N ASP A 3 -24.68 40.06 -42.21
CA ASP A 3 -25.06 39.66 -40.85
C ASP A 3 -23.79 39.36 -40.01
N PRO A 4 -23.67 39.84 -38.75
CA PRO A 4 -22.40 39.86 -38.04
C PRO A 4 -22.16 38.59 -37.23
N LYS A 5 -20.94 38.05 -37.40
CA LYS A 5 -20.08 37.39 -36.38
C LYS A 5 -20.74 37.04 -35.03
N HIS A 6 -21.15 35.79 -34.87
CA HIS A 6 -21.11 35.10 -33.57
C HIS A 6 -19.90 34.16 -33.52
N ARG A 7 -18.74 34.70 -33.15
CA ARG A 7 -17.62 33.89 -32.63
C ARG A 7 -18.02 33.44 -31.23
N GLY A 8 -18.52 32.21 -31.12
CA GLY A 8 -18.58 31.51 -29.85
C GLY A 8 -17.17 31.40 -29.30
N ILE A 9 -16.94 32.00 -28.13
CA ILE A 9 -15.70 31.82 -27.37
C ILE A 9 -15.79 30.41 -26.78
N ASP A 10 -15.02 29.48 -27.34
CA ASP A 10 -14.85 28.14 -26.79
C ASP A 10 -14.19 28.24 -25.41
N MET A 11 -15.01 28.18 -24.36
CA MET A 11 -14.58 28.15 -22.96
C MET A 11 -14.09 26.75 -22.52
N ALA A 12 -13.75 25.87 -23.48
CA ALA A 12 -13.30 24.49 -23.26
C ALA A 12 -11.81 24.38 -22.89
N GLY A 13 -11.25 25.37 -22.19
CA GLY A 13 -9.80 25.56 -22.04
C GLY A 13 -9.22 25.41 -20.63
N PHE A 14 -9.97 24.93 -19.65
CA PHE A 14 -9.46 24.74 -18.27
C PHE A 14 -9.62 23.30 -17.78
N ALA A 15 -9.11 22.34 -18.54
CA ALA A 15 -8.83 21.01 -18.00
C ALA A 15 -7.65 21.12 -17.02
N HIS A 16 -7.93 21.14 -15.71
CA HIS A 16 -6.94 21.21 -14.64
C HIS A 16 -5.92 20.05 -14.71
N PRO A 17 -4.65 20.28 -15.08
CA PRO A 17 -3.66 19.20 -15.21
C PRO A 17 -3.16 18.66 -13.87
N ARG A 18 -3.32 19.44 -12.79
CA ARG A 18 -2.67 19.16 -11.49
C ARG A 18 -3.35 18.08 -10.65
N SER A 19 -4.65 17.83 -10.85
CA SER A 19 -5.37 16.83 -10.04
C SER A 19 -4.99 15.39 -10.40
N LEU A 20 -4.59 15.12 -11.65
CA LEU A 20 -4.20 13.79 -12.10
C LEU A 20 -2.85 13.33 -11.50
N GLU A 21 -1.93 14.25 -11.23
CA GLU A 21 -0.59 13.92 -10.71
C GLU A 21 -0.62 13.48 -9.24
N VAL A 22 -1.39 14.17 -8.38
CA VAL A 22 -1.51 13.84 -6.94
C VAL A 22 -2.15 12.46 -6.75
N HIS A 23 -3.21 12.16 -7.52
CA HIS A 23 -3.85 10.84 -7.48
C HIS A 23 -2.89 9.73 -7.91
N GLY A 24 -2.08 9.97 -8.95
CA GLY A 24 -1.04 9.05 -9.38
C GLY A 24 0.02 8.81 -8.31
N LEU A 25 0.47 9.86 -7.62
CA LEU A 25 1.45 9.79 -6.55
C LEU A 25 0.91 8.98 -5.36
N LEU A 26 -0.27 9.31 -4.84
CA LEU A 26 -0.89 8.62 -3.71
C LEU A 26 -1.15 7.14 -4.03
N ARG A 27 -1.67 6.87 -5.23
CA ARG A 27 -1.87 5.50 -5.70
C ARG A 27 -0.55 4.74 -5.68
N ARG A 28 0.51 5.32 -6.24
CA ARG A 28 1.82 4.68 -6.41
C ARG A 28 2.58 4.48 -5.08
N TRP A 29 2.49 5.43 -4.16
CA TRP A 29 3.33 5.45 -2.96
C TRP A 29 2.62 4.93 -1.70
N VAL A 30 1.29 4.93 -1.68
CA VAL A 30 0.52 4.52 -0.50
C VAL A 30 -0.35 3.31 -0.83
N ARG A 31 -1.26 3.44 -1.81
CA ARG A 31 -2.24 2.39 -2.11
C ARG A 31 -1.59 1.12 -2.64
N ASP A 32 -0.68 1.23 -3.61
CA ASP A 32 -0.06 0.08 -4.25
C ASP A 32 0.80 -0.73 -3.24
N PRO A 33 1.67 -0.13 -2.40
CA PRO A 33 2.39 -0.86 -1.36
C PRO A 33 1.47 -1.48 -0.30
N ALA A 34 0.46 -0.75 0.18
CA ALA A 34 -0.45 -1.26 1.21
C ALA A 34 -1.28 -2.46 0.71
N THR A 35 -1.84 -2.35 -0.51
CA THR A 35 -2.59 -3.46 -1.12
C THR A 35 -1.71 -4.67 -1.37
N PHE A 36 -0.47 -4.46 -1.82
CA PHE A 36 0.50 -5.53 -1.96
C PHE A 36 0.81 -6.21 -0.62
N GLY A 37 1.14 -5.45 0.43
CA GLY A 37 1.51 -6.01 1.72
C GLY A 37 0.37 -6.76 2.42
N LEU A 38 -0.88 -6.31 2.25
CA LEU A 38 -2.06 -7.04 2.74
C LEU A 38 -2.32 -8.33 1.95
N ALA A 39 -2.10 -8.31 0.63
CA ALA A 39 -2.41 -9.45 -0.24
C ALA A 39 -1.30 -10.51 -0.28
N SER A 40 -0.04 -10.13 -0.04
CA SER A 40 1.12 -11.00 -0.26
C SER A 40 1.11 -12.25 0.62
N LEU A 41 0.77 -12.11 1.91
CA LEU A 41 0.77 -13.24 2.85
C LEU A 41 -0.40 -14.20 2.61
N PRO A 42 -1.68 -13.76 2.53
CA PRO A 42 -2.78 -14.66 2.19
C PRO A 42 -2.55 -15.41 0.88
N LEU A 43 -2.00 -14.73 -0.13
CA LEU A 43 -1.72 -15.35 -1.42
C LEU A 43 -0.61 -16.40 -1.32
N ALA A 44 0.46 -16.14 -0.57
CA ALA A 44 1.53 -17.12 -0.34
C ALA A 44 1.02 -18.37 0.40
N LEU A 45 0.15 -18.18 1.41
CA LEU A 45 -0.45 -19.27 2.17
C LEU A 45 -1.39 -20.12 1.31
N ILE A 46 -2.23 -19.51 0.47
CA ILE A 46 -3.16 -20.21 -0.43
C ILE A 46 -2.41 -20.91 -1.58
N ALA A 47 -1.28 -20.37 -2.04
CA ALA A 47 -0.52 -20.96 -3.13
C ALA A 47 0.03 -22.37 -2.83
N VAL A 48 0.38 -22.65 -1.57
CA VAL A 48 0.92 -23.95 -1.14
C VAL A 48 -0.11 -25.09 -1.31
N PRO A 49 -1.31 -25.06 -0.69
CA PRO A 49 -2.30 -26.11 -0.88
C PRO A 49 -2.77 -26.17 -2.34
N MET A 50 -2.91 -25.03 -3.04
CA MET A 50 -3.24 -25.03 -4.47
C MET A 50 -2.20 -25.78 -5.31
N ALA A 51 -0.91 -25.63 -5.02
CA ALA A 51 0.13 -26.38 -5.70
C ALA A 51 0.02 -27.89 -5.44
N LEU A 52 -0.30 -28.29 -4.21
CA LEU A 52 -0.45 -29.70 -3.81
C LEU A 52 -1.63 -30.40 -4.52
N ILE A 53 -2.72 -29.68 -4.80
CA ILE A 53 -3.90 -30.21 -5.52
C ILE A 53 -3.82 -30.04 -7.06
N GLY A 54 -2.63 -29.75 -7.60
CA GLY A 54 -2.43 -29.62 -9.06
C GLY A 54 -2.85 -28.27 -9.65
N LEU A 55 -3.34 -27.32 -8.84
CA LEU A 55 -3.70 -25.96 -9.25
C LEU A 55 -2.51 -24.98 -9.25
N GLY A 56 -1.27 -25.48 -9.23
CA GLY A 56 -0.05 -24.67 -9.19
C GLY A 56 0.06 -23.62 -10.30
N ARG A 57 -0.49 -23.90 -11.49
CA ARG A 57 -0.56 -22.91 -12.60
C ARG A 57 -1.44 -21.71 -12.27
N THR A 58 -2.53 -21.92 -11.53
CA THR A 58 -3.43 -20.83 -11.13
C THR A 58 -2.78 -20.00 -10.02
N ALA A 59 -2.16 -20.65 -9.03
CA ALA A 59 -1.41 -19.98 -7.97
C ALA A 59 -0.26 -19.12 -8.54
N ALA A 60 0.55 -19.67 -9.45
CA ALA A 60 1.62 -18.93 -10.13
C ALA A 60 1.10 -17.73 -10.92
N ARG A 61 -0.04 -17.88 -11.64
CA ARG A 61 -0.67 -16.75 -12.35
C ARG A 61 -1.12 -15.65 -11.40
N TRP A 62 -1.66 -15.99 -10.23
CA TRP A 62 -2.05 -14.99 -9.24
C TRP A 62 -0.85 -14.27 -8.64
N GLN A 63 0.23 -14.99 -8.30
CA GLN A 63 1.48 -14.41 -7.80
C GLN A 63 2.12 -13.47 -8.83
N VAL A 64 2.20 -13.88 -10.11
CA VAL A 64 2.70 -13.03 -11.20
C VAL A 64 1.81 -11.80 -11.40
N ARG A 65 0.47 -11.96 -11.41
CA ARG A 65 -0.45 -10.81 -11.55
C ARG A 65 -0.31 -9.80 -10.41
N LEU A 66 -0.13 -10.27 -9.17
CA LEU A 66 0.10 -9.39 -8.03
C LEU A 66 1.44 -8.67 -8.18
N ALA A 67 2.51 -9.40 -8.52
CA ALA A 67 3.83 -8.83 -8.77
C ALA A 67 3.82 -7.77 -9.89
N ASP A 68 3.23 -8.08 -11.04
CA ASP A 68 3.17 -7.18 -12.20
C ASP A 68 2.39 -5.90 -11.90
N ARG A 69 1.26 -6.00 -11.17
CA ARG A 69 0.45 -4.83 -10.79
C ARG A 69 1.21 -3.83 -9.92
N HIS A 70 2.16 -4.29 -9.12
CA HIS A 70 2.79 -3.46 -8.07
C HIS A 70 4.28 -3.19 -8.28
N ALA A 71 4.98 -3.99 -9.09
CA ALA A 71 6.42 -3.83 -9.31
C ALA A 71 6.79 -2.94 -10.51
N PHE A 72 5.81 -2.47 -11.29
CA PHE A 72 6.06 -1.70 -12.53
C PHE A 72 6.98 -2.44 -13.51
N ALA A 73 7.16 -3.74 -13.33
CA ALA A 73 7.93 -4.60 -14.20
C ALA A 73 7.04 -4.95 -15.39
N HIS A 74 7.53 -4.70 -16.60
CA HIS A 74 6.84 -5.09 -17.83
C HIS A 74 6.53 -6.58 -17.76
N SER A 75 5.25 -6.95 -17.92
CA SER A 75 4.81 -8.34 -17.98
C SER A 75 5.63 -9.08 -19.04
N PRO A 76 6.50 -10.02 -18.66
CA PRO A 76 7.23 -10.75 -19.67
C PRO A 76 6.26 -11.72 -20.35
N ARG A 77 6.44 -11.90 -21.66
CA ARG A 77 5.63 -12.80 -22.48
C ARG A 77 5.54 -14.18 -21.82
N PRO A 78 4.38 -14.86 -21.88
CA PRO A 78 4.19 -16.16 -21.22
C PRO A 78 5.27 -17.15 -21.67
N GLY A 79 6.15 -17.54 -20.73
CA GLY A 79 7.11 -18.63 -20.90
C GLY A 79 6.47 -20.01 -20.72
N LYS A 80 7.29 -21.06 -20.78
CA LYS A 80 6.87 -22.44 -20.47
C LYS A 80 6.30 -22.52 -19.05
N SER A 81 5.31 -23.37 -18.83
CA SER A 81 4.68 -23.55 -17.52
C SER A 81 5.72 -23.96 -16.47
N PRO A 82 5.83 -23.25 -15.33
CA PRO A 82 6.80 -23.58 -14.28
C PRO A 82 6.50 -24.96 -13.69
N GLY A 83 7.55 -25.76 -13.48
CA GLY A 83 7.43 -27.05 -12.81
C GLY A 83 7.05 -26.90 -11.33
N PHE A 84 6.36 -27.91 -10.78
CA PHE A 84 5.86 -27.93 -9.40
C PHE A 84 6.93 -27.58 -8.34
N LEU A 85 8.13 -28.16 -8.44
CA LEU A 85 9.24 -27.88 -7.52
C LEU A 85 9.66 -26.41 -7.52
N ARG A 86 9.60 -25.74 -8.67
CA ARG A 86 9.90 -24.29 -8.76
C ARG A 86 8.84 -23.45 -8.07
N VAL A 87 7.56 -23.84 -8.18
CA VAL A 87 6.46 -23.14 -7.49
C VAL A 87 6.62 -23.27 -5.98
N ILE A 88 6.93 -24.47 -5.47
CA ILE A 88 7.20 -24.65 -4.03
C ILE A 88 8.41 -23.85 -3.58
N GLY A 89 9.55 -23.98 -4.27
CA GLY A 89 10.76 -23.24 -3.93
C GLY A 89 10.55 -21.72 -3.96
N HIS A 90 9.77 -21.22 -4.92
CA HIS A 90 9.39 -19.81 -4.98
C HIS A 90 8.52 -19.41 -3.79
N SER A 91 7.49 -20.19 -3.45
CA SER A 91 6.59 -19.91 -2.32
C SER A 91 7.35 -19.82 -1.00
N PHE A 92 8.33 -20.70 -0.75
CA PHE A 92 9.21 -20.60 0.42
C PHE A 92 10.13 -19.36 0.36
N ALA A 93 10.73 -19.08 -0.79
CA ALA A 93 11.61 -17.93 -0.96
C ALA A 93 10.90 -16.58 -0.75
N VAL A 94 9.60 -16.49 -1.09
CA VAL A 94 8.82 -15.26 -0.92
C VAL A 94 8.06 -15.20 0.40
N LEU A 95 8.02 -16.28 1.19
CA LEU A 95 7.27 -16.33 2.44
C LEU A 95 7.78 -15.30 3.46
N ILE A 96 9.09 -15.28 3.73
CA ILE A 96 9.68 -14.33 4.69
C ILE A 96 9.42 -12.88 4.24
N PRO A 97 9.74 -12.47 3.00
CA PRO A 97 9.39 -11.14 2.51
C PRO A 97 7.89 -10.80 2.59
N ALA A 98 7.01 -11.78 2.36
CA ALA A 98 5.55 -11.59 2.43
C ALA A 98 5.08 -11.37 3.87
N VAL A 99 5.62 -12.10 4.85
CA VAL A 99 5.34 -11.89 6.29
C VAL A 99 5.81 -10.51 6.71
N VAL A 100 7.04 -10.12 6.34
CA VAL A 100 7.58 -8.79 6.67
C VAL A 100 6.70 -7.68 6.08
N CYS A 101 6.29 -7.78 4.80
CA CYS A 101 5.39 -6.80 4.19
C CYS A 101 4.04 -6.74 4.91
N PHE A 102 3.48 -7.89 5.26
CA PHE A 102 2.19 -7.97 5.93
C PHE A 102 2.25 -7.32 7.32
N VAL A 103 3.23 -7.69 8.14
CA VAL A 103 3.42 -7.11 9.48
C VAL A 103 3.70 -5.62 9.40
N ALA A 104 4.59 -5.18 8.49
CA ALA A 104 4.87 -3.76 8.30
C ALA A 104 3.60 -2.99 7.91
N THR A 105 2.81 -3.52 6.98
CA THR A 105 1.56 -2.88 6.55
C THR A 105 0.53 -2.82 7.68
N ALA A 106 0.38 -3.91 8.45
CA ALA A 106 -0.50 -3.95 9.61
C ALA A 106 -0.07 -2.92 10.67
N MET A 107 1.23 -2.80 10.94
CA MET A 107 1.77 -1.79 11.85
C MET A 107 1.50 -0.35 11.36
N LEU A 108 1.63 -0.07 10.06
CA LEU A 108 1.28 1.25 9.51
C LEU A 108 -0.23 1.56 9.62
N LEU A 109 -1.09 0.55 9.49
CA LEU A 109 -2.55 0.70 9.65
C LEU A 109 -2.94 0.91 11.12
N VAL A 110 -2.36 0.13 12.03
CA VAL A 110 -2.52 0.34 13.49
C VAL A 110 -2.00 1.71 13.87
N GLY A 111 -0.82 2.10 13.37
CA GLY A 111 -0.27 3.44 13.55
C GLY A 111 -1.20 4.53 13.03
N PHE A 112 -1.82 4.34 11.86
CA PHE A 112 -2.80 5.31 11.35
C PHE A 112 -3.95 5.55 12.34
N TYR A 113 -4.50 4.48 12.92
CA TYR A 113 -5.52 4.59 13.96
C TYR A 113 -4.97 5.25 15.24
N MET A 114 -3.80 4.83 15.71
CA MET A 114 -3.22 5.32 16.97
C MET A 114 -2.62 6.73 16.88
N GLY A 115 -2.33 7.24 15.68
CA GLY A 115 -1.79 8.58 15.46
C GLY A 115 -2.82 9.55 14.93
N TYR A 116 -3.19 9.39 13.66
CA TYR A 116 -4.07 10.38 13.00
C TYR A 116 -5.49 10.34 13.55
N LEU A 117 -6.00 9.15 13.90
CA LEU A 117 -7.32 8.98 14.51
C LEU A 117 -7.26 8.91 16.04
N TYR A 118 -6.17 9.41 16.65
CA TYR A 118 -5.99 9.36 18.10
C TYR A 118 -7.18 9.94 18.87
N PHE A 119 -7.78 11.04 18.38
CA PHE A 119 -8.94 11.68 18.99
C PHE A 119 -10.22 10.82 18.99
N LEU A 120 -10.31 9.78 18.16
CA LEU A 120 -11.43 8.83 18.15
C LEU A 120 -11.26 7.69 19.15
N ARG A 121 -10.10 7.59 19.81
CA ARG A 121 -9.89 6.55 20.81
C ARG A 121 -10.82 6.76 22.01
N PRO A 122 -11.31 5.68 22.65
CA PRO A 122 -12.18 5.78 23.81
C PRO A 122 -11.63 6.65 24.95
N ASP A 123 -10.31 6.69 25.12
CA ASP A 123 -9.61 7.48 26.14
C ASP A 123 -9.37 8.95 25.75
N ALA A 124 -9.62 9.33 24.49
CA ALA A 124 -9.40 10.68 23.98
C ALA A 124 -10.69 11.39 23.54
N ILE A 125 -11.75 10.62 23.26
CA ILE A 125 -12.99 11.12 22.65
C ILE A 125 -13.72 12.16 23.52
N SER A 126 -13.61 12.05 24.85
CA SER A 126 -14.21 13.00 25.80
C SER A 126 -13.62 14.41 25.69
N ALA A 127 -12.40 14.54 25.20
CA ALA A 127 -11.68 15.82 25.10
C ALA A 127 -11.88 16.55 23.77
N ILE A 128 -12.67 16.00 22.83
CA ILE A 128 -12.96 16.64 21.53
C ILE A 128 -13.63 18.01 21.70
N GLY A 129 -14.42 18.21 22.76
CA GLY A 129 -15.08 19.48 23.06
C GLY A 129 -14.15 20.59 23.56
N HIS A 130 -12.95 20.23 24.03
CA HIS A 130 -12.01 21.16 24.66
C HIS A 130 -10.55 20.79 24.32
N PRO A 131 -10.18 20.75 23.03
CA PRO A 131 -8.95 20.10 22.58
C PRO A 131 -7.65 20.79 23.03
N PHE A 132 -7.72 22.06 23.41
CA PHE A 132 -6.59 22.86 23.88
C PHE A 132 -6.57 23.05 25.40
N SER A 133 -7.57 22.54 26.11
CA SER A 133 -7.61 22.58 27.57
C SER A 133 -6.83 21.40 28.15
N ALA A 134 -6.20 21.63 29.30
CA ALA A 134 -5.58 20.54 30.05
C ALA A 134 -6.65 19.55 30.52
N ASP A 135 -6.38 18.26 30.35
CA ASP A 135 -7.25 17.15 30.76
C ASP A 135 -6.38 16.07 31.39
N SER A 136 -6.77 15.59 32.57
CA SER A 136 -6.01 14.60 33.35
C SER A 136 -5.78 13.28 32.60
N LEU A 137 -6.62 12.98 31.59
CA LEU A 137 -6.43 11.81 30.73
C LEU A 137 -5.12 11.87 29.92
N PHE A 138 -4.57 13.07 29.71
CA PHE A 138 -3.34 13.28 28.94
C PHE A 138 -2.12 13.62 29.80
N ASP A 139 -2.20 13.54 31.13
CA ASP A 139 -1.09 13.90 32.03
C ASP A 139 0.21 13.11 31.75
N THR A 140 0.07 11.89 31.23
CA THR A 140 1.19 11.02 30.84
C THR A 140 1.37 10.92 29.32
N SER A 141 0.59 11.68 28.54
CA SER A 141 0.67 11.64 27.08
C SER A 141 1.85 12.44 26.55
N TRP A 142 2.48 11.91 25.50
CA TRP A 142 3.46 12.67 24.73
C TRP A 142 2.76 13.83 24.03
N GLY A 143 3.35 15.02 24.06
CA GLY A 143 2.74 16.24 23.49
C GLY A 143 2.00 17.11 24.51
N GLY A 144 1.96 16.70 25.78
CA GLY A 144 1.45 17.51 26.89
C GLY A 144 -0.01 17.18 27.27
N PRO A 145 -0.57 17.89 28.26
CA PRO A 145 -1.84 17.53 28.89
C PRO A 145 -3.08 17.91 28.06
N THR A 146 -2.92 18.21 26.77
CA THR A 146 -4.01 18.64 25.88
C THR A 146 -4.22 17.62 24.78
N LEU A 147 -5.46 17.42 24.33
CA LEU A 147 -5.76 16.53 23.21
C LEU A 147 -5.01 16.94 21.94
N ALA A 148 -4.96 18.24 21.64
CA ALA A 148 -4.29 18.77 20.44
C ALA A 148 -2.79 18.46 20.46
N GLY A 149 -2.12 18.66 21.61
CA GLY A 149 -0.72 18.33 21.79
C GLY A 149 -0.46 16.83 21.67
N ALA A 150 -1.28 16.01 22.35
CA ALA A 150 -1.21 14.56 22.28
C ALA A 150 -1.39 14.04 20.84
N TRP A 151 -2.43 14.48 20.16
CA TRP A 151 -2.68 14.12 18.76
C TRP A 151 -1.52 14.52 17.83
N LEU A 152 -0.98 15.73 17.99
CA LEU A 152 0.11 16.21 17.15
C LEU A 152 1.37 15.35 17.32
N ALA A 153 1.73 15.02 18.57
CA ALA A 153 2.88 14.17 18.84
C ALA A 153 2.72 12.77 18.21
N HIS A 154 1.59 12.11 18.45
CA HIS A 154 1.34 10.77 17.92
C HIS A 154 1.24 10.76 16.39
N SER A 155 0.56 11.74 15.80
CA SER A 155 0.47 11.91 14.34
C SER A 155 1.83 12.11 13.71
N SER A 156 2.72 12.89 14.35
CA SER A 156 4.07 13.13 13.85
C SER A 156 4.94 11.86 13.86
N VAL A 157 4.87 11.06 14.93
CA VAL A 157 5.58 9.77 15.00
C VAL A 157 5.09 8.81 13.92
N VAL A 158 3.78 8.72 13.73
CA VAL A 158 3.18 7.84 12.71
C VAL A 158 3.51 8.31 11.31
N PHE A 159 3.51 9.63 11.06
CA PHE A 159 3.92 10.20 9.78
C PHE A 159 5.38 9.85 9.45
N ALA A 160 6.30 10.00 10.41
CA ALA A 160 7.70 9.60 10.25
C ALA A 160 7.84 8.10 9.97
N ALA A 161 7.10 7.25 10.70
CA ALA A 161 7.07 5.81 10.46
C ALA A 161 6.56 5.46 9.05
N GLN A 162 5.54 6.18 8.54
CA GLN A 162 5.01 5.99 7.20
C GLN A 162 5.97 6.44 6.09
N ILE A 163 6.74 7.52 6.32
CA ILE A 163 7.81 7.95 5.40
C ILE A 163 8.83 6.83 5.21
N GLY A 164 9.18 6.06 6.25
CA GLY A 164 10.09 4.91 6.13
C GLY A 164 9.40 3.62 5.67
N GLY A 165 8.20 3.35 6.19
CA GLY A 165 7.51 2.08 6.01
C GLY A 165 6.99 1.85 4.58
N PHE A 166 6.41 2.85 3.93
CA PHE A 166 5.91 2.69 2.57
C PHE A 166 7.03 2.43 1.54
N PRO A 167 8.15 3.17 1.55
CA PRO A 167 9.31 2.82 0.72
C PRO A 167 9.89 1.45 1.01
N LEU A 168 9.94 1.02 2.28
CA LEU A 168 10.38 -0.33 2.65
C LEU A 168 9.50 -1.40 2.01
N ILE A 169 8.18 -1.32 2.21
CA ILE A 169 7.21 -2.27 1.63
C ILE A 169 7.37 -2.28 0.11
N ARG A 170 7.45 -1.11 -0.53
CA ARG A 170 7.67 -0.99 -1.98
C ARG A 170 8.97 -1.67 -2.42
N GLY A 171 10.07 -1.48 -1.69
CA GLY A 171 11.36 -2.12 -1.96
C GLY A 171 11.25 -3.64 -1.92
N ILE A 172 10.55 -4.18 -0.92
CA ILE A 172 10.30 -5.62 -0.81
C ILE A 172 9.38 -6.11 -1.93
N SER A 173 8.34 -5.36 -2.32
CA SER A 173 7.48 -5.72 -3.46
C SER A 173 8.26 -5.85 -4.76
N VAL A 174 9.17 -4.91 -5.02
CA VAL A 174 10.06 -4.95 -6.19
C VAL A 174 11.00 -6.15 -6.11
N LEU A 175 11.55 -6.46 -4.94
CA LEU A 175 12.39 -7.64 -4.73
C LEU A 175 11.61 -8.93 -5.00
N GLN A 176 10.41 -9.08 -4.43
CA GLN A 176 9.57 -10.26 -4.62
C GLN A 176 9.20 -10.41 -6.10
N ALA A 177 8.83 -9.33 -6.79
CA ALA A 177 8.55 -9.41 -8.22
C ALA A 177 9.77 -9.83 -9.05
N ARG A 178 10.98 -9.33 -8.73
CA ARG A 178 12.21 -9.78 -9.39
C ARG A 178 12.47 -11.27 -9.15
N LEU A 179 12.23 -11.78 -7.94
CA LEU A 179 12.33 -13.20 -7.62
C LEU A 179 11.29 -14.03 -8.38
N THR A 180 10.05 -13.56 -8.44
CA THR A 180 8.97 -14.20 -9.21
C THR A 180 9.32 -14.29 -10.69
N GLN A 181 9.81 -13.21 -11.29
CA GLN A 181 10.20 -13.20 -12.70
C GLN A 181 11.40 -14.13 -12.96
N ARG A 182 12.41 -14.15 -12.09
CA ARG A 182 13.57 -15.04 -12.22
C ARG A 182 13.21 -16.52 -12.06
N MET A 183 12.34 -16.87 -11.10
CA MET A 183 12.07 -18.28 -10.76
C MET A 183 10.93 -18.88 -11.58
N LEU A 184 9.88 -18.11 -11.88
CA LEU A 184 8.67 -18.61 -12.52
C LEU A 184 8.57 -18.29 -14.01
N ASN A 185 9.27 -17.25 -14.49
CA ASN A 185 9.16 -16.78 -15.88
C ASN A 185 10.44 -17.02 -16.71
N TRP A 186 11.30 -17.93 -16.27
CA TRP A 186 12.57 -18.20 -16.95
C TRP A 186 12.35 -18.89 -18.31
N ARG A 187 12.82 -18.22 -19.37
CA ARG A 187 12.79 -18.67 -20.77
C ARG A 187 13.96 -19.64 -21.01
N TRP A 188 13.65 -20.89 -21.31
CA TRP A 188 14.48 -21.77 -22.14
C TRP A 188 13.59 -22.29 -23.26
#